data_AF-A0A1B7HPQ4-F1
#
_entry.id   AF-A0A1B7HPQ4-F1
#
_cell.length_a   1.000
_cell.length_b   1.000
_cell.length_c   1.000
_cell.angle_alpha   90.00
_cell.angle_beta   90.00
_cell.angle_gamma   90.00
#
_symmetry.space_group_name_H-M   'P 1'
#
loop_
_entity.id
_entity.type
_entity.pdbx_description
1 polymer ?
#
loop_
_entity_poly.entity_id
_entity_poly.type
_entity_poly.pdbx_seq_one_letter_code
_entity_poly.pdbx_strand_id
1 'polypeptide(L)'
;MSSLSFRLAAQHLIHSTKLTLFSLVDGLQYERHFGEELSAQHAAIPLFDTWPDSRIAFAGPWIIQLCESMEIREKLCTLEVALPSVSWILSPLRLSDLASHFKKNMNIGLPNGRTALLRFQDPRVQVRLGEMLDSLQHQELTDSVQEWLTTVGDRVWSFKQREFIC
;
A
#
# COMPACT_ATOMS: atom_id res chain seq x y z
N MET A 1 8.15 16.73 9.10
CA MET A 1 7.45 17.13 7.85
C MET A 1 6.14 16.37 7.81
N SER A 2 5.02 16.97 7.40
CA SER A 2 3.75 16.23 7.33
C SER A 2 3.69 15.40 6.04
N SER A 3 3.24 14.14 6.12
CA SER A 3 2.95 13.32 4.95
C SER A 3 1.92 14.02 4.04
N LEU A 4 2.32 14.42 2.83
CA LEU A 4 1.46 15.15 1.88
C LEU A 4 0.41 14.22 1.27
N SER A 5 0.82 13.04 0.82
CA SER A 5 -0.03 11.97 0.31
C SER A 5 -1.09 11.54 1.32
N PHE A 6 -0.75 11.43 2.62
CA PHE A 6 -1.72 11.14 3.68
C PHE A 6 -2.78 12.23 3.79
N ARG A 7 -2.36 13.51 3.81
CA ARG A 7 -3.30 14.63 3.91
C ARG A 7 -4.27 14.66 2.74
N LEU A 8 -3.77 14.43 1.52
CA LEU A 8 -4.62 14.32 0.32
C LEU A 8 -5.60 13.16 0.48
N ALA A 9 -5.12 11.97 0.84
CA ALA A 9 -5.99 10.80 1.06
C ALA A 9 -7.06 11.06 2.15
N ALA A 10 -6.68 11.70 3.25
CA ALA A 10 -7.60 12.06 4.33
C ALA A 10 -8.66 13.09 3.89
N GLN A 11 -8.32 14.04 2.99
CA GLN A 11 -9.29 14.98 2.44
C GLN A 11 -10.38 14.28 1.64
N HIS A 12 -10.05 13.21 0.89
CA HIS A 12 -11.05 12.43 0.16
C HIS A 12 -12.07 11.74 1.07
N LEU A 13 -11.72 11.42 2.33
CA LEU A 13 -12.68 10.86 3.30
C LEU A 13 -13.76 11.86 3.72
N ILE A 14 -13.47 13.16 3.71
CA ILE A 14 -14.43 14.21 4.11
C ILE A 14 -15.69 14.17 3.22
N HIS A 15 -15.54 13.68 2.00
CA HIS A 15 -16.60 13.65 1.00
C HIS A 15 -17.36 12.32 0.93
N SER A 16 -17.01 11.30 1.73
CA SER A 16 -17.66 9.99 1.65
C SER A 16 -17.61 9.18 2.94
N THR A 17 -18.77 8.69 3.39
CA THR A 17 -18.89 7.76 4.52
C THR A 17 -18.74 6.29 4.13
N LYS A 18 -18.62 6.00 2.82
CA LYS A 18 -18.52 4.63 2.30
C LYS A 18 -17.08 4.16 2.08
N LEU A 19 -16.11 5.06 2.26
CA LEU A 19 -14.71 4.77 2.01
C LEU A 19 -13.97 4.56 3.33
N THR A 20 -13.04 3.62 3.30
CA THR A 20 -12.09 3.39 4.38
C THR A 20 -10.70 3.72 3.87
N LEU A 21 -9.89 4.34 4.72
CA LEU A 21 -8.49 4.62 4.44
C LEU A 21 -7.62 3.49 4.97
N PHE A 22 -6.81 2.96 4.09
CA PHE A 22 -5.82 1.92 4.36
C PHE A 22 -4.42 2.46 4.07
N SER A 23 -3.45 1.83 4.70
CA SER A 23 -2.04 2.00 4.39
C SER A 23 -1.48 0.68 3.89
N LEU A 24 -0.74 0.73 2.77
CA LEU A 24 0.10 -0.36 2.32
C LEU A 24 1.54 -0.04 2.72
N VAL A 25 2.16 -0.94 3.48
CA VAL A 25 3.42 -0.72 4.18
C VAL A 25 4.44 -1.80 3.82
N ASP A 26 5.68 -1.42 3.56
CA ASP A 26 6.83 -2.33 3.51
C ASP A 26 7.26 -2.66 4.95
N GLY A 27 6.92 -3.88 5.41
CA GLY A 27 7.16 -4.33 6.78
C GLY A 27 8.65 -4.41 7.16
N LEU A 28 9.54 -4.68 6.19
CA LEU A 28 10.97 -4.67 6.44
C LEU A 28 11.48 -3.25 6.72
N GLN A 29 10.96 -2.25 6.01
CA GLN A 29 11.33 -0.85 6.27
C GLN A 29 10.76 -0.35 7.60
N TYR A 30 9.55 -0.81 7.96
CA TYR A 30 8.98 -0.53 9.27
C TYR A 30 9.88 -1.07 10.40
N GLU A 31 10.25 -2.35 10.34
CA GLU A 31 11.10 -2.99 11.35
C GLU A 31 12.46 -2.29 11.47
N ARG A 32 13.12 -1.98 10.35
CA ARG A 32 14.41 -1.28 10.36
C ARG A 32 14.35 0.11 10.95
N HIS A 33 13.23 0.82 10.78
CA HIS A 33 13.09 2.19 11.25
C HIS A 33 12.73 2.26 12.74
N PHE A 34 11.84 1.39 13.22
CA PHE A 34 11.33 1.43 14.59
C PHE A 34 11.97 0.40 15.53
N GLY A 35 12.68 -0.61 15.00
CA GLY A 35 13.25 -1.71 15.77
C GLY A 35 12.20 -2.70 16.29
N GLU A 36 10.99 -2.68 15.73
CA GLU A 36 9.89 -3.57 16.10
C GLU A 36 9.13 -4.08 14.87
N GLU A 37 8.65 -5.32 14.94
CA GLU A 37 7.92 -5.96 13.84
C GLU A 37 6.44 -5.53 13.82
N LEU A 38 5.89 -5.40 12.61
CA LEU A 38 4.44 -5.37 12.46
C LEU A 38 3.85 -6.72 12.88
N SER A 39 2.76 -6.67 13.63
CA SER A 39 2.02 -7.86 14.07
C SER A 39 0.58 -7.79 13.60
N ALA A 40 -0.08 -8.94 13.47
CA ALA A 40 -1.48 -9.06 13.03
C ALA A 40 -2.49 -8.63 14.12
N GLN A 41 -2.16 -7.59 14.87
CA GLN A 41 -3.00 -6.94 15.85
C GLN A 41 -3.59 -5.67 15.23
N HIS A 42 -4.76 -5.23 15.70
CA HIS A 42 -5.33 -3.92 15.36
C HIS A 42 -5.47 -3.63 13.84
N ALA A 43 -6.34 -4.38 13.18
CA ALA A 43 -6.75 -4.09 11.80
C ALA A 43 -5.59 -4.04 10.79
N ALA A 44 -4.60 -4.92 10.97
CA ALA A 44 -3.48 -5.13 10.06
C ALA A 44 -3.45 -6.57 9.55
N ILE A 45 -3.22 -6.76 8.25
CA ILE A 45 -3.09 -8.07 7.60
C ILE A 45 -1.77 -8.12 6.80
N PRO A 46 -0.89 -9.11 7.06
CA PRO A 46 0.25 -9.36 6.19
C PRO A 46 -0.23 -9.97 4.87
N LEU A 47 0.39 -9.56 3.76
CA LEU A 47 0.11 -10.17 2.47
C LEU A 47 0.82 -11.51 2.28
N PHE A 48 1.90 -11.75 3.02
CA PHE A 48 2.56 -13.05 3.14
C PHE A 48 2.03 -13.81 4.35
N ASP A 49 0.75 -14.23 4.33
CA ASP A 49 0.15 -14.97 5.45
C ASP A 49 -0.02 -16.47 5.18
N THR A 50 0.40 -16.94 4.01
CA THR A 50 0.35 -18.36 3.62
C THR A 50 1.74 -18.97 3.63
N TRP A 51 1.82 -20.24 4.02
CA TRP A 51 3.09 -20.99 4.00
C TRP A 51 3.55 -21.20 2.54
N PRO A 52 4.85 -21.07 2.22
CA PRO A 52 6.00 -20.89 3.13
C PRO A 52 6.34 -19.44 3.48
N ASP A 53 5.70 -18.46 2.83
CA ASP A 53 6.01 -17.04 2.94
C ASP A 53 5.64 -16.45 4.29
N SER A 54 4.72 -17.08 5.02
CA SER A 54 4.32 -16.69 6.39
C SER A 54 5.48 -16.62 7.39
N ARG A 55 6.61 -17.30 7.12
CA ARG A 55 7.83 -17.19 7.94
C ARG A 55 8.52 -15.83 7.84
N ILE A 56 8.27 -15.09 6.77
CA ILE A 56 8.84 -13.76 6.52
C ILE A 56 7.74 -12.68 6.49
N ALA A 57 6.56 -12.98 7.03
CA ALA A 57 5.40 -12.10 7.01
C ALA A 57 5.69 -10.71 7.57
N PHE A 58 6.42 -10.65 8.69
CA PHE A 58 6.81 -9.40 9.34
C PHE A 58 7.55 -8.44 8.40
N ALA A 59 8.42 -8.98 7.53
CA ALA A 59 9.21 -8.23 6.56
C ALA A 59 8.49 -8.03 5.21
N GLY A 60 7.34 -8.67 5.03
CA GLY A 60 6.54 -8.59 3.82
C GLY A 60 5.73 -7.29 3.70
N PRO A 61 4.88 -7.18 2.67
CA PRO A 61 3.91 -6.11 2.58
C PRO A 61 2.77 -6.32 3.58
N TRP A 62 2.31 -5.23 4.20
CA TRP A 62 1.17 -5.21 5.12
C TRP A 62 0.10 -4.23 4.64
N ILE A 63 -1.17 -4.61 4.80
CA ILE A 63 -2.29 -3.68 4.70
C ILE A 63 -2.80 -3.38 6.10
N ILE A 64 -2.86 -2.10 6.42
CA ILE A 64 -3.31 -1.60 7.72
C ILE A 64 -4.52 -0.70 7.48
N GLN A 65 -5.66 -1.06 8.05
CA GLN A 65 -6.81 -0.17 8.09
C GLN A 65 -6.54 0.92 9.12
N LEU A 66 -6.68 2.18 8.73
CA LEU A 66 -6.55 3.27 9.68
C LEU A 66 -7.84 3.37 10.50
N CYS A 67 -7.78 2.85 11.73
CA CYS A 67 -8.80 3.03 12.75
C CYS A 67 -8.58 4.36 13.50
N GLU A 68 -9.36 4.60 14.56
CA GLU A 68 -9.22 5.79 15.43
C GLU A 68 -7.86 5.87 16.18
N SER A 69 -7.00 4.84 16.07
CA SER A 69 -5.67 4.84 16.67
C SER A 69 -4.77 5.90 16.04
N MET A 70 -4.53 6.97 16.78
CA MET A 70 -3.63 8.05 16.35
C MET A 70 -2.17 7.61 16.31
N GLU A 71 -1.77 6.66 17.17
CA GLU A 71 -0.37 6.21 17.29
C GLU A 71 0.13 5.55 16.01
N ILE A 72 -0.60 4.56 15.48
CA ILE A 72 -0.17 3.85 14.26
C ILE A 72 -0.12 4.80 13.06
N ARG A 73 -1.09 5.72 12.96
CA ARG A 73 -1.12 6.75 11.91
C ARG A 73 0.12 7.63 11.97
N GLU A 74 0.51 8.12 13.16
CA GLU A 74 1.69 8.97 13.33
C GLU A 74 2.98 8.23 13.02
N LYS A 75 3.09 6.95 13.42
CA LYS A 75 4.21 6.09 13.03
C LYS A 75 4.30 5.94 11.52
N LEU A 76 3.19 5.65 10.83
CA LEU A 76 3.18 5.49 9.38
C LEU A 76 3.50 6.79 8.62
N CYS A 77 2.99 7.93 9.08
CA CYS A 77 3.35 9.24 8.53
C CYS A 77 4.84 9.56 8.72
N THR A 78 5.41 9.22 9.89
CA THR A 78 6.85 9.38 10.17
C THR A 78 7.68 8.48 9.27
N LEU A 79 7.25 7.23 9.11
CA LEU A 79 7.92 6.24 8.27
C LEU A 79 7.94 6.67 6.79
N GLU A 80 6.83 7.18 6.25
CA GLU A 80 6.78 7.68 4.86
C GLU A 80 7.79 8.79 4.59
N VAL A 81 7.95 9.72 5.53
CA VAL A 81 8.88 10.84 5.40
C VAL A 81 10.33 10.34 5.44
N ALA A 82 10.60 9.29 6.22
CA ALA A 82 11.94 8.74 6.36
C ALA A 82 12.32 7.81 5.21
N LEU A 83 11.38 7.02 4.70
CA LEU A 83 11.64 5.92 3.78
C LEU A 83 10.50 5.77 2.74
N PRO A 84 10.83 5.35 1.51
CA PRO A 84 9.84 4.98 0.50
C PRO A 84 9.23 3.63 0.87
N SER A 85 8.27 3.63 1.80
CA SER A 85 7.72 2.39 2.37
C SER A 85 6.24 2.44 2.69
N VAL A 86 5.56 3.56 2.40
CA VAL A 86 4.14 3.74 2.71
C VAL A 86 3.39 4.27 1.48
N SER A 87 2.22 3.71 1.23
CA SER A 87 1.22 4.30 0.34
C SER A 87 -0.17 4.25 0.97
N TRP A 88 -1.03 5.18 0.57
CA TRP A 88 -2.36 5.39 1.15
C TRP A 88 -3.42 5.02 0.14
N ILE A 89 -4.38 4.21 0.56
CA ILE A 89 -5.39 3.61 -0.31
C ILE A 89 -6.78 3.93 0.23
N LEU A 90 -7.64 4.51 -0.60
CA LEU A 90 -9.07 4.60 -0.30
C LEU A 90 -9.83 3.52 -1.05
N SER A 91 -10.62 2.74 -0.32
CA SER A 91 -11.45 1.69 -0.90
C SER A 91 -12.75 1.52 -0.10
N PRO A 92 -13.87 1.15 -0.75
CA PRO A 92 -15.08 0.69 -0.06
C PRO A 92 -14.97 -0.76 0.42
N LEU A 93 -13.91 -1.49 0.06
CA LEU A 93 -13.72 -2.88 0.47
C LEU A 93 -13.42 -2.98 1.97
N ARG A 94 -13.75 -4.14 2.55
CA ARG A 94 -13.27 -4.51 3.88
C ARG A 94 -11.79 -4.86 3.81
N LEU A 95 -11.08 -4.72 4.93
CA LEU A 95 -9.65 -5.04 5.05
C LEU A 95 -9.29 -6.42 4.46
N SER A 96 -10.06 -7.46 4.78
CA SER A 96 -9.83 -8.83 4.29
C SER A 96 -9.98 -8.96 2.78
N ASP A 97 -10.95 -8.23 2.20
CA ASP A 97 -11.25 -8.28 0.77
C ASP A 97 -10.16 -7.54 -0.02
N LEU A 98 -9.72 -6.39 0.49
CA LEU A 98 -8.60 -5.64 -0.08
C LEU A 98 -7.28 -6.41 0.01
N ALA A 99 -7.01 -7.06 1.15
CA ALA A 99 -5.82 -7.91 1.29
C ALA A 99 -5.86 -9.10 0.31
N SER A 100 -7.02 -9.73 0.15
CA SER A 100 -7.21 -10.83 -0.81
C SER A 100 -7.03 -10.37 -2.25
N HIS A 101 -7.52 -9.18 -2.58
CA HIS A 101 -7.32 -8.54 -3.87
C HIS A 101 -5.84 -8.34 -4.20
N PHE A 102 -5.08 -7.76 -3.26
CA PHE A 102 -3.65 -7.54 -3.48
C PHE A 102 -2.85 -8.84 -3.54
N LYS A 103 -3.15 -9.84 -2.72
CA LYS A 103 -2.49 -11.15 -2.79
C LYS A 103 -2.60 -11.81 -4.17
N LYS A 104 -3.78 -11.72 -4.81
CA LYS A 104 -3.99 -12.24 -6.16
C LYS A 104 -3.12 -11.55 -7.22
N ASN A 105 -2.78 -10.28 -7.00
CA ASN A 105 -2.00 -9.47 -7.92
C ASN A 105 -0.50 -9.45 -7.61
N MET A 106 -0.03 -10.13 -6.57
CA MET A 106 1.39 -10.15 -6.18
C MET A 106 2.24 -11.07 -7.03
N ASN A 107 1.70 -12.22 -7.46
CA ASN A 107 2.44 -13.17 -8.27
C ASN A 107 2.14 -12.95 -9.75
N ILE A 108 3.13 -12.49 -10.52
CA ILE A 108 2.99 -12.25 -11.95
C ILE A 108 3.73 -13.31 -12.76
N GLY A 109 3.12 -13.72 -13.87
CA GLY A 109 3.76 -14.60 -14.85
C GLY A 109 4.68 -13.81 -15.77
N LEU A 110 5.90 -14.30 -15.97
CA LEU A 110 6.85 -13.78 -16.95
C LEU A 110 6.71 -14.54 -18.28
N PRO A 111 7.13 -13.96 -19.43
CA PRO A 111 7.02 -14.61 -20.75
C PRO A 111 7.73 -15.97 -20.86
N ASN A 112 8.70 -16.24 -19.99
CA ASN A 112 9.44 -17.50 -19.92
C ASN A 112 8.78 -18.55 -19.01
N GLY A 113 7.55 -18.32 -18.55
CA GLY A 113 6.80 -19.22 -17.67
C GLY A 113 7.22 -19.19 -16.20
N ARG A 114 8.17 -18.31 -15.81
CA ARG A 114 8.54 -18.11 -14.40
C ARG A 114 7.58 -17.16 -13.71
N THR A 115 7.42 -17.31 -12.41
CA THR A 115 6.69 -16.36 -11.56
C THR A 115 7.65 -15.34 -10.95
N ALA A 116 7.25 -14.08 -10.91
CA ALA A 116 7.92 -13.03 -10.17
C ALA A 116 6.97 -12.39 -9.15
N LEU A 117 7.54 -11.89 -8.06
CA LEU A 117 6.81 -11.14 -7.05
C LEU A 117 6.78 -9.65 -7.43
N LEU A 118 5.59 -9.11 -7.60
CA LEU A 118 5.36 -7.70 -7.86
C LEU A 118 5.44 -6.90 -6.55
N ARG A 119 6.43 -6.01 -6.47
CA ARG A 119 6.69 -5.18 -5.28
C ARG A 119 5.94 -3.84 -5.31
N PHE A 120 4.62 -3.87 -5.49
CA PHE A 120 3.82 -2.64 -5.56
C PHE A 120 3.76 -1.87 -4.22
N GLN A 121 4.21 -2.46 -3.10
CA GLN A 121 4.36 -1.74 -1.83
C GLN A 121 5.52 -0.76 -1.80
N ASP A 122 6.49 -0.87 -2.72
CA ASP A 122 7.59 0.09 -2.83
C ASP A 122 7.13 1.29 -3.68
N PRO A 123 6.99 2.49 -3.11
CA PRO A 123 6.59 3.70 -3.82
C PRO A 123 7.40 3.99 -5.09
N ARG A 124 8.70 3.64 -5.09
CA ARG A 124 9.60 3.91 -6.22
C ARG A 124 9.29 3.02 -7.42
N VAL A 125 8.69 1.84 -7.17
CA VAL A 125 8.28 0.90 -8.21
C VAL A 125 6.94 1.33 -8.81
N GLN A 126 6.05 1.97 -8.03
CA GLN A 126 4.70 2.33 -8.46
C GLN A 126 4.66 3.22 -9.70
N VAL A 127 5.56 4.20 -9.83
CA VAL A 127 5.61 5.09 -11.01
C VAL A 127 5.88 4.27 -12.27
N ARG A 128 6.97 3.49 -12.26
CA ARG A 128 7.35 2.65 -13.42
C ARG A 128 6.29 1.59 -13.71
N LEU A 129 5.66 1.04 -12.67
CA LEU A 129 4.60 0.07 -12.81
C LEU A 129 3.36 0.67 -13.49
N GLY A 130 2.97 1.89 -13.13
CA GLY A 130 1.84 2.60 -13.75
C GLY A 130 2.06 2.89 -15.24
N GLU A 131 3.31 3.09 -15.67
CA GLU A 131 3.69 3.25 -17.07
C GLU A 131 3.75 1.91 -17.84
N MET A 132 4.15 0.83 -17.16
CA MET A 132 4.34 -0.49 -17.78
C MET A 132 3.06 -1.29 -17.94
N LEU A 133 2.12 -1.20 -17.00
CA LEU A 133 0.88 -1.98 -17.05
C LEU A 133 -0.01 -1.48 -18.19
N ASP A 134 -0.54 -2.42 -18.99
CA ASP A 134 -1.63 -2.08 -19.90
C ASP A 134 -2.90 -1.68 -19.13
N SER A 135 -3.90 -1.16 -19.86
CA SER A 135 -5.14 -0.68 -19.24
C SER A 135 -5.88 -1.76 -18.47
N LEU A 136 -5.87 -3.01 -18.94
CA LEU A 136 -6.58 -4.11 -18.29
C LEU A 136 -5.86 -4.53 -17.02
N GLN A 137 -4.54 -4.73 -17.08
CA GLN A 137 -3.73 -5.14 -15.92
C GLN A 137 -3.80 -4.11 -14.79
N HIS A 138 -3.77 -2.83 -15.13
CA HIS A 138 -3.90 -1.75 -14.15
C HIS A 138 -5.33 -1.62 -13.61
N GLN A 139 -6.34 -1.84 -14.44
CA GLN A 139 -7.72 -1.92 -13.97
C GLN A 139 -7.88 -3.10 -13.00
N GLU A 140 -7.33 -4.27 -13.30
CA GLU A 140 -7.34 -5.44 -12.42
C GLU A 140 -6.64 -5.14 -11.09
N LEU A 141 -5.48 -4.48 -11.10
CA LEU A 141 -4.77 -4.14 -9.87
C LEU A 141 -5.47 -3.06 -9.04
N THR A 142 -6.10 -2.08 -9.70
CA THR A 142 -6.74 -0.93 -9.04
C THR A 142 -8.25 -1.06 -8.94
N ASP A 143 -8.81 -2.24 -9.24
CA ASP A 143 -10.23 -2.47 -9.11
C ASP A 143 -10.67 -2.26 -7.67
N SER A 144 -11.83 -1.63 -7.49
CA SER A 144 -12.35 -1.28 -6.17
C SER A 144 -11.43 -0.39 -5.31
N VAL A 145 -10.35 0.18 -5.86
CA VAL A 145 -9.55 1.24 -5.26
C VAL A 145 -9.99 2.58 -5.85
N GLN A 146 -10.42 3.50 -5.00
CA GLN A 146 -10.82 4.85 -5.39
C GLN A 146 -9.62 5.77 -5.54
N GLU A 147 -8.69 5.71 -4.59
CA GLU A 147 -7.44 6.46 -4.64
C GLU A 147 -6.30 5.59 -4.14
N TRP A 148 -5.13 5.77 -4.73
CA TRP A 148 -3.90 5.13 -4.29
C TRP A 148 -2.76 6.12 -4.43
N LEU A 149 -2.38 6.74 -3.31
CA LEU A 149 -1.47 7.88 -3.27
C LEU A 149 -0.16 7.49 -2.58
N THR A 150 0.96 7.91 -3.15
CA THR A 150 2.27 7.71 -2.53
C THR A 150 3.18 8.92 -2.75
N THR A 151 4.09 9.17 -1.81
CA THR A 151 5.08 10.24 -1.95
C THR A 151 6.32 9.68 -2.67
N VAL A 152 6.74 10.35 -3.76
CA VAL A 152 7.95 10.01 -4.52
C VAL A 152 8.78 11.29 -4.68
N GLY A 153 9.90 11.36 -3.95
CA GLY A 153 10.62 12.63 -3.78
C GLY A 153 9.74 13.63 -3.04
N ASP A 154 9.58 14.83 -3.60
CA ASP A 154 8.75 15.90 -3.01
C ASP A 154 7.34 15.99 -3.61
N ARG A 155 6.95 15.01 -4.45
CA ARG A 155 5.68 15.01 -5.18
C ARG A 155 4.83 13.81 -4.79
N VAL A 156 3.52 13.92 -5.00
CA VAL A 156 2.60 12.80 -4.78
C VAL A 156 2.26 12.17 -6.13
N TRP A 157 2.32 10.86 -6.18
CA TRP A 157 1.89 10.04 -7.31
C TRP A 157 0.54 9.40 -7.00
N SER A 158 -0.42 9.53 -7.91
CA SER A 158 -1.65 8.73 -7.89
C SER A 158 -1.45 7.51 -8.78
N PHE A 159 -1.31 6.33 -8.17
CA PHE A 159 -1.24 5.09 -8.92
C PHE A 159 -2.56 4.77 -9.61
N LYS A 160 -3.70 5.23 -9.06
CA LYS A 160 -5.01 5.07 -9.69
C LYS A 160 -5.14 5.89 -10.97
N GLN A 161 -4.69 7.13 -10.98
CA GLN A 161 -4.79 8.03 -12.14
C GLN A 161 -3.57 7.93 -13.08
N ARG A 162 -2.49 7.28 -12.63
CA ARG A 162 -1.19 7.19 -13.33
C ARG A 162 -0.58 8.56 -13.62
N GLU A 163 -0.66 9.47 -12.66
CA GLU A 163 -0.08 10.81 -12.78
C GLU A 163 0.43 11.34 -11.44
N PHE A 164 1.33 12.32 -11.52
CA PHE A 164 1.73 13.10 -10.36
C PHE A 164 0.67 14.17 -10.07
N ILE A 165 0.23 14.21 -8.83
CA ILE A 165 -0.70 15.21 -8.32
C ILE A 165 0.06 16.21 -7.44
N CYS A 166 -0.23 17.49 -7.67
CA CYS A 166 0.46 18.67 -7.12
C CYS A 166 1.84 18.99 -7.75
#